data_AF-F7SC99-F1
#
_entry.id   AF-F7SC99-F1
#
_cell.length_a   1.000
_cell.length_b   1.000
_cell.length_c   1.000
_cell.angle_alpha   90.00
_cell.angle_beta   90.00
_cell.angle_gamma   90.00
#
_symmetry.space_group_name_H-M   'P 1'
#
loop_
_entity.id
_entity.type
_entity.pdbx_description
1 polymer ?
#
loop_
_entity_poly.entity_id
_entity_poly.type
_entity_poly.pdbx_seq_one_letter_code
_entity_poly.pdbx_strand_id
1 'polypeptide(L)'
;MLIFLVELVSGMVAAGAAAAAIITRPTELATETHAQRAGAAGEKRVARALERAGVPAIHDITLQDRRGTHQIDHVAAAGDCLYCLETKTWRGELMGHTHAQQWTLKKPDGAAQSVYNLLLQNETHRDVIRRVTQVPVRPLVILAGHVQLAGEPVPGMISLTSAIMEMTRAGAASGRALAALEALERFRGQSRQAVLSAAHRRRMRRQKPTRTRKLWTLAVGAALVFFVLAVEQAILW
;
A
#
# COMPACT_ATOMS: atom_id res chain seq x y z
N MET A 1 40.88 29.22 29.20
CA MET A 1 41.25 28.70 27.86
C MET A 1 40.38 27.52 27.45
N LEU A 2 40.15 26.53 28.33
CA LEU A 2 39.30 25.35 28.05
C LEU A 2 37.83 25.69 27.72
N ILE A 3 37.23 26.67 28.41
CA ILE A 3 35.82 27.07 28.20
C ILE A 3 35.60 27.70 26.81
N PHE A 4 36.55 28.50 26.33
CA PHE A 4 36.49 29.11 24.99
C PHE A 4 36.61 28.08 23.86
N LEU A 5 37.33 26.97 24.08
CA LEU A 5 37.45 25.89 23.11
C LEU A 5 36.15 25.10 22.99
N VAL A 6 35.45 24.87 24.10
CA VAL A 6 34.17 24.15 24.14
C VAL A 6 33.07 24.92 23.41
N GLU A 7 32.96 26.24 23.63
CA GLU A 7 31.93 27.04 22.94
C GLU A 7 32.18 27.19 21.44
N LEU A 8 33.45 27.28 21.01
CA LEU A 8 33.83 27.35 19.60
C LEU A 8 33.48 26.04 18.86
N VAL A 9 33.73 24.89 19.51
CA VAL A 9 33.39 23.57 18.95
C VAL A 9 31.87 23.35 18.91
N SER A 10 31.14 23.74 19.96
CA SER A 10 29.67 23.67 19.97
C SER A 10 29.02 24.53 18.88
N GLY A 11 29.54 25.73 18.64
CA GLY A 11 29.07 26.62 17.57
C GLY A 11 29.29 26.05 16.16
N MET A 12 30.45 25.43 15.91
CA MET A 12 30.76 24.80 14.62
C MET A 12 29.90 23.55 14.36
N VAL A 13 29.60 22.75 15.39
CA VAL A 13 28.69 21.59 15.28
C VAL A 13 27.26 22.04 14.97
N ALA A 14 26.77 23.10 15.62
CA ALA A 14 25.43 23.64 15.37
C ALA A 14 25.29 24.23 13.96
N ALA A 15 26.30 24.98 13.49
CA ALA A 15 26.31 25.54 12.14
C ALA A 15 26.41 24.46 11.05
N GLY A 16 27.21 23.41 11.28
CA GLY A 16 27.31 22.25 10.40
C GLY A 16 26.00 21.47 10.30
N ALA A 17 25.29 21.29 11.42
CA ALA A 17 23.98 20.63 11.44
C ALA A 17 22.89 21.45 10.71
N ALA A 18 22.89 22.77 10.87
CA ALA A 18 21.95 23.65 10.17
C ALA A 18 22.24 23.70 8.65
N ALA A 19 23.51 23.79 8.25
CA ALA A 19 23.90 23.76 6.84
C ALA A 19 23.56 22.40 6.19
N ALA A 20 23.80 21.29 6.89
CA ALA A 20 23.39 19.96 6.43
C ALA A 20 21.86 19.84 6.30
N ALA A 21 21.08 20.42 7.22
CA ALA A 21 19.62 20.42 7.17
C ALA A 21 19.04 21.28 6.02
N ILE A 22 19.77 22.33 5.60
CA ILE A 22 19.39 23.19 4.47
C ILE A 22 19.75 22.53 3.13
N ILE A 23 20.94 21.91 3.03
CA ILE A 23 21.39 21.19 1.82
C ILE A 23 20.59 19.91 1.58
N THR A 24 20.01 19.31 2.62
CA THR A 24 19.25 18.06 2.52
C THR A 24 17.75 18.21 2.40
N ARG A 25 17.18 19.43 2.23
CA ARG A 25 15.76 19.54 1.86
C ARG A 25 15.59 18.93 0.47
N PRO A 26 15.12 17.68 0.35
CA PRO A 26 14.93 17.10 -0.96
C PRO A 26 13.78 17.88 -1.56
N THR A 27 13.99 18.53 -2.69
CA THR A 27 12.89 18.91 -3.57
C THR A 27 12.17 17.61 -3.92
N GLU A 28 11.09 17.28 -3.20
CA GLU A 28 10.26 16.09 -3.40
C GLU A 28 9.46 16.19 -4.72
N LEU A 29 10.14 16.28 -5.86
CA LEU A 29 9.62 15.69 -7.09
C LEU A 29 9.92 14.20 -6.99
N ALA A 30 9.13 13.50 -6.17
CA ALA A 30 9.30 12.09 -5.90
C ALA A 30 9.05 11.28 -7.17
N THR A 31 10.11 10.93 -7.91
CA THR A 31 10.07 9.97 -9.00
C THR A 31 9.38 8.70 -8.52
N GLU A 32 8.29 8.30 -9.17
CA GLU A 32 7.56 7.09 -8.80
C GLU A 32 8.50 5.88 -8.80
N THR A 33 8.44 5.09 -7.74
CA THR A 33 9.21 3.85 -7.61
C THR A 33 8.73 2.81 -8.63
N HIS A 34 9.60 1.86 -9.01
CA HIS A 34 9.21 0.74 -9.88
C HIS A 34 7.98 -0.03 -9.34
N ALA A 35 7.88 -0.21 -8.02
CA ALA A 35 6.74 -0.88 -7.39
C ALA A 35 5.42 -0.10 -7.54
N GLN A 36 5.47 1.24 -7.54
CA GLN A 36 4.28 2.07 -7.77
C GLN A 36 3.81 1.98 -9.21
N ARG A 37 4.73 2.07 -10.17
CA ARG A 37 4.42 1.88 -11.60
C ARG A 37 3.84 0.50 -11.87
N ALA A 38 4.40 -0.54 -11.25
CA ALA A 38 3.88 -1.90 -11.36
C ALA A 38 2.48 -2.04 -10.75
N GLY A 39 2.19 -1.36 -9.62
CA GLY A 39 0.84 -1.29 -9.04
C GLY A 39 -0.16 -0.66 -10.00
N ALA A 40 0.12 0.55 -10.46
CA ALA A 40 -0.74 1.29 -11.38
C ALA A 40 -0.97 0.56 -12.71
N ALA A 41 0.07 -0.10 -13.26
CA ALA A 41 -0.06 -0.93 -14.45
C ALA A 41 -0.97 -2.14 -14.23
N GLY A 42 -0.94 -2.73 -13.03
CA GLY A 42 -1.84 -3.82 -12.62
C GLY A 42 -3.29 -3.37 -12.59
N GLU A 43 -3.59 -2.30 -11.86
CA GLU A 43 -4.93 -1.72 -11.74
C GLU A 43 -5.49 -1.35 -13.12
N LYS A 44 -4.68 -0.71 -13.97
CA LYS A 44 -5.07 -0.37 -15.34
C LYS A 44 -5.39 -1.61 -16.18
N ARG A 45 -4.68 -2.72 -15.96
CA ARG A 45 -4.93 -3.98 -16.68
C ARG A 45 -6.25 -4.62 -16.22
N VAL A 46 -6.55 -4.58 -14.92
CA VAL A 46 -7.83 -5.08 -14.39
C VAL A 46 -9.00 -4.24 -14.93
N ALA A 47 -8.91 -2.91 -14.87
CA ALA A 47 -9.90 -2.00 -15.42
C ALA A 47 -10.21 -2.30 -16.91
N ARG A 48 -9.16 -2.42 -17.74
CA ARG A 48 -9.32 -2.76 -19.16
C ARG A 48 -9.93 -4.14 -19.41
N ALA A 49 -9.66 -5.11 -18.53
CA ALA A 49 -10.24 -6.44 -18.67
C ALA A 49 -11.74 -6.44 -18.33
N LEU A 50 -12.15 -5.70 -17.30
CA LEU A 50 -13.56 -5.49 -16.97
C LEU A 50 -14.30 -4.81 -18.12
N GLU A 51 -13.73 -3.73 -18.67
CA GLU A 51 -14.28 -2.99 -19.81
C GLU A 51 -14.47 -3.89 -21.04
N ARG A 52 -13.44 -4.65 -21.42
CA ARG A 52 -13.53 -5.58 -22.56
C ARG A 52 -14.52 -6.71 -22.35
N ALA A 53 -14.71 -7.14 -21.10
CA ALA A 53 -15.69 -8.17 -20.76
C ALA A 53 -17.12 -7.60 -20.64
N GLY A 54 -17.31 -6.29 -20.80
CA GLY A 54 -18.61 -5.63 -20.64
C GLY A 54 -19.14 -5.67 -19.21
N VAL A 55 -18.25 -5.80 -18.21
CA VAL A 55 -18.63 -5.86 -16.79
C VAL A 55 -18.68 -4.42 -16.23
N PRO A 56 -19.85 -3.92 -15.78
CA PRO A 56 -19.96 -2.59 -15.18
C PRO A 56 -19.10 -2.49 -13.93
N ALA A 57 -18.28 -1.45 -13.84
CA ALA A 57 -17.37 -1.28 -12.71
C ALA A 57 -17.02 0.20 -12.47
N ILE A 58 -16.71 0.49 -11.20
CA ILE A 58 -16.08 1.73 -10.76
C ILE A 58 -14.68 1.45 -10.23
N HIS A 59 -13.80 2.45 -10.30
CA HIS A 59 -12.39 2.30 -10.00
C HIS A 59 -11.88 3.42 -9.07
N ASP A 60 -10.85 3.10 -8.28
CA ASP A 60 -10.22 3.99 -7.31
C ASP A 60 -11.25 4.68 -6.39
N ILE A 61 -12.11 3.88 -5.74
CA ILE A 61 -13.07 4.39 -4.76
C ILE A 61 -12.43 4.45 -3.37
N THR A 62 -12.67 5.54 -2.66
CA THR A 62 -12.21 5.69 -1.28
C THR A 62 -13.39 5.95 -0.37
N LEU A 63 -13.65 5.03 0.55
CA LEU A 63 -14.73 5.10 1.54
C LEU A 63 -14.15 5.45 2.90
N GLN A 64 -14.89 6.21 3.71
CA GLN A 64 -14.50 6.57 5.06
C GLN A 64 -15.54 6.06 6.06
N ASP A 65 -15.07 5.42 7.12
CA ASP A 65 -15.87 5.01 8.26
C ASP A 65 -15.21 5.45 9.58
N ARG A 66 -15.76 5.01 10.72
CA ARG A 66 -15.20 5.32 12.05
C ARG A 66 -13.79 4.76 12.28
N ARG A 67 -13.37 3.76 11.49
CA ARG A 67 -12.05 3.11 11.60
C ARG A 67 -11.01 3.77 10.71
N GLY A 68 -11.44 4.53 9.70
CA GLY A 68 -10.58 5.35 8.87
C GLY A 68 -10.99 5.34 7.41
N THR A 69 -9.99 5.43 6.54
CA THR A 69 -10.16 5.54 5.09
C THR A 69 -9.73 4.25 4.41
N HIS A 70 -10.58 3.73 3.53
CA HIS A 70 -10.43 2.47 2.83
C HIS A 70 -10.36 2.76 1.33
N GLN A 71 -9.20 2.56 0.72
CA GLN A 71 -9.03 2.67 -0.73
C GLN A 71 -9.30 1.30 -1.35
N ILE A 72 -10.20 1.27 -2.33
CA ILE A 72 -10.68 0.06 -2.99
C ILE A 72 -10.39 0.22 -4.47
N ASP A 73 -9.59 -0.69 -5.02
CA ASP A 73 -9.07 -0.55 -6.38
C ASP A 73 -10.21 -0.59 -7.41
N HIS A 74 -11.09 -1.60 -7.30
CA HIS A 74 -12.27 -1.70 -8.17
C HIS A 74 -13.49 -2.30 -7.45
N VAL A 75 -14.67 -1.84 -7.84
CA VAL A 75 -15.95 -2.49 -7.52
C VAL A 75 -16.67 -2.77 -8.82
N ALA A 76 -17.01 -4.03 -9.08
CA ALA A 76 -17.70 -4.48 -10.30
C ALA A 76 -19.08 -5.05 -9.97
N ALA A 77 -20.03 -5.01 -10.90
CA ALA A 77 -21.36 -5.59 -10.74
C ALA A 77 -21.56 -6.73 -11.72
N ALA A 78 -21.97 -7.91 -11.22
CA ALA A 78 -22.37 -9.06 -12.04
C ALA A 78 -23.35 -9.94 -11.26
N GLY A 79 -24.32 -10.53 -11.95
CA GLY A 79 -25.45 -11.22 -11.33
C GLY A 79 -26.17 -10.34 -10.29
N ASP A 80 -26.43 -10.88 -9.10
CA ASP A 80 -27.17 -10.20 -8.04
C ASP A 80 -26.29 -9.48 -6.99
N CYS A 81 -24.98 -9.37 -7.25
CA CYS A 81 -23.99 -8.93 -6.26
C CYS A 81 -22.96 -7.94 -6.83
N LEU A 82 -22.20 -7.33 -5.92
CA LEU A 82 -20.98 -6.58 -6.25
C LEU A 82 -19.75 -7.44 -5.99
N TYR A 83 -18.67 -7.16 -6.72
CA TYR A 83 -17.35 -7.74 -6.56
C TYR A 83 -16.39 -6.66 -6.10
N CYS A 84 -15.78 -6.85 -4.93
CA CYS A 84 -14.74 -5.97 -4.38
C CYS A 84 -13.37 -6.52 -4.76
N LEU A 85 -12.69 -5.83 -5.69
CA LEU A 85 -11.47 -6.32 -6.31
C LEU A 85 -10.27 -5.56 -5.78
N GLU A 86 -9.37 -6.26 -5.09
CA GLU A 86 -8.07 -5.75 -4.66
C GLU A 86 -6.98 -6.23 -5.64
N THR A 87 -6.21 -5.33 -6.24
CA THR A 87 -5.20 -5.67 -7.24
C THR A 87 -3.81 -5.73 -6.62
N LYS A 88 -3.08 -6.82 -6.88
CA LYS A 88 -1.66 -6.93 -6.48
C LYS A 88 -0.78 -7.48 -7.58
N THR A 89 0.33 -6.78 -7.82
CA THR A 89 1.34 -7.13 -8.83
C THR A 89 2.61 -7.72 -8.22
N TRP A 90 2.45 -8.50 -7.15
CA TRP A 90 3.56 -9.13 -6.44
C TRP A 90 4.33 -10.14 -7.32
N ARG A 91 5.59 -10.39 -6.98
CA ARG A 91 6.46 -11.35 -7.65
C ARG A 91 7.19 -12.19 -6.61
N GLY A 92 7.43 -13.47 -6.93
CA GLY A 92 8.10 -14.41 -6.05
C GLY A 92 7.14 -15.41 -5.43
N GLU A 93 7.35 -15.76 -4.17
CA GLU A 93 6.59 -16.79 -3.46
C GLU A 93 5.90 -16.19 -2.24
N LEU A 94 4.61 -16.43 -2.10
CA LEU A 94 3.79 -15.95 -0.98
C LEU A 94 3.45 -17.12 -0.06
N MET A 95 3.88 -17.02 1.19
CA MET A 95 3.71 -18.04 2.22
C MET A 95 2.82 -17.50 3.35
N GLY A 96 1.83 -18.28 3.73
CA GLY A 96 0.90 -17.94 4.81
C GLY A 96 -0.39 -18.73 4.69
N HIS A 97 -1.26 -18.63 5.69
CA HIS A 97 -2.58 -19.26 5.68
C HIS A 97 -3.70 -18.21 5.75
N THR A 98 -4.91 -18.59 5.35
CA THR A 98 -6.09 -17.71 5.20
C THR A 98 -6.39 -16.85 6.42
N HIS A 99 -6.18 -17.39 7.62
CA HIS A 99 -6.48 -16.73 8.90
C HIS A 99 -5.28 -16.00 9.54
N ALA A 100 -4.08 -16.09 8.95
CA ALA A 100 -2.90 -15.41 9.48
C ALA A 100 -3.06 -13.89 9.32
N GLN A 101 -2.66 -13.11 10.32
CA GLN A 101 -2.68 -11.65 10.19
C GLN A 101 -1.59 -11.14 9.22
N GLN A 102 -0.46 -11.83 9.18
CA GLN A 102 0.69 -11.51 8.34
C GLN A 102 1.09 -12.73 7.51
N TRP A 103 1.53 -12.45 6.29
CA TRP A 103 2.13 -13.41 5.37
C TRP A 103 3.57 -13.03 5.09
N THR A 104 4.31 -13.95 4.49
CA THR A 104 5.68 -13.72 4.05
C THR A 104 5.75 -13.76 2.54
N LEU A 105 6.16 -12.66 1.92
CA LEU A 105 6.49 -12.59 0.51
C LEU A 105 8.00 -12.74 0.34
N LYS A 106 8.45 -13.89 -0.19
CA LYS A 106 9.83 -14.12 -0.61
C LYS A 106 10.00 -13.60 -2.04
N LYS A 107 10.82 -12.58 -2.21
CA LYS A 107 11.06 -11.93 -3.51
C LYS A 107 12.05 -12.74 -4.36
N PRO A 108 12.10 -12.49 -5.69
CA PRO A 108 13.03 -13.19 -6.58
C PRO A 108 14.52 -13.01 -6.24
N ASP A 109 14.88 -11.92 -5.56
CA ASP A 109 16.24 -11.65 -5.07
C ASP A 109 16.58 -12.38 -3.75
N GLY A 110 15.69 -13.26 -3.28
CA GLY A 110 15.83 -14.00 -2.03
C GLY A 110 15.40 -13.23 -0.78
N ALA A 111 15.11 -11.92 -0.88
CA ALA A 111 14.70 -11.14 0.27
C ALA A 111 13.25 -11.47 0.70
N ALA A 112 13.05 -11.77 1.99
CA ALA A 112 11.73 -11.96 2.57
C ALA A 112 11.16 -10.65 3.12
N GLN A 113 9.85 -10.47 2.97
CA GLN A 113 9.11 -9.34 3.52
C GLN A 113 7.81 -9.82 4.18
N SER A 114 7.57 -9.38 5.41
CA SER A 114 6.25 -9.54 6.04
C SER A 114 5.25 -8.56 5.40
N VAL A 115 4.10 -9.08 5.01
CA VAL A 115 3.00 -8.34 4.38
C VAL A 115 1.69 -8.67 5.08
N TYR A 116 0.84 -7.67 5.24
CA TYR A 116 -0.49 -7.90 5.81
C TYR A 116 -1.32 -8.80 4.90
N ASN A 117 -2.15 -9.66 5.50
CA ASN A 117 -3.01 -10.56 4.78
C ASN A 117 -4.08 -9.79 3.98
N LEU A 118 -4.00 -9.92 2.65
CA LEU A 118 -4.88 -9.23 1.71
C LEU A 118 -6.33 -9.68 1.79
N LEU A 119 -6.59 -10.92 2.22
CA LEU A 119 -7.96 -11.41 2.42
C LEU A 119 -8.62 -10.66 3.57
N LEU A 120 -7.92 -10.46 4.69
CA LEU A 120 -8.44 -9.70 5.82
C LEU A 120 -8.64 -8.23 5.46
N GLN A 121 -7.76 -7.67 4.62
CA GLN A 121 -7.92 -6.32 4.10
C GLN A 121 -9.18 -6.22 3.22
N ASN A 122 -9.33 -7.13 2.27
CA ASN A 122 -10.44 -7.10 1.32
C ASN A 122 -11.78 -7.44 1.98
N GLU A 123 -11.77 -8.24 3.04
CA GLU A 123 -12.92 -8.47 3.91
C GLU A 123 -13.40 -7.17 4.58
N THR A 124 -12.46 -6.34 5.03
CA THR A 124 -12.78 -5.01 5.56
C THR A 124 -13.40 -4.12 4.49
N HIS A 125 -12.86 -4.13 3.26
CA HIS A 125 -13.44 -3.38 2.14
C HIS A 125 -14.87 -3.84 1.82
N ARG A 126 -15.10 -5.15 1.79
CA ARG A 126 -16.43 -5.75 1.63
C ARG A 126 -17.41 -5.22 2.67
N ASP A 127 -17.02 -5.21 3.94
CA ASP A 127 -17.90 -4.75 5.03
C ASP A 127 -18.24 -3.26 4.90
N VAL A 128 -17.29 -2.43 4.46
CA VAL A 128 -17.54 -1.01 4.24
C VAL A 128 -18.47 -0.79 3.05
N ILE A 129 -18.27 -1.51 1.94
CA ILE A 129 -19.18 -1.44 0.78
C ILE A 129 -20.59 -1.88 1.19
N ARG A 130 -20.72 -3.01 1.89
CA ARG A 130 -22.03 -3.57 2.30
C ARG A 130 -22.84 -2.61 3.16
N ARG A 131 -22.19 -1.81 4.01
CA ARG A 131 -22.86 -0.78 4.82
C ARG A 131 -23.47 0.34 3.97
N VAL A 132 -22.85 0.63 2.82
CA VAL A 132 -23.33 1.67 1.90
C VAL A 132 -24.40 1.14 0.97
N THR A 133 -24.23 -0.08 0.45
CA THR A 133 -25.03 -0.58 -0.68
C THR A 133 -26.11 -1.57 -0.30
N GLN A 134 -25.98 -2.23 0.86
CA GLN A 134 -26.91 -3.26 1.35
C GLN A 134 -27.15 -4.45 0.39
N VAL A 135 -26.28 -4.65 -0.60
CA VAL A 135 -26.28 -5.82 -1.50
C VAL A 135 -25.20 -6.82 -1.12
N PRO A 136 -25.28 -8.10 -1.56
CA PRO A 136 -24.18 -9.04 -1.40
C PRO A 136 -22.91 -8.50 -2.08
N VAL A 137 -21.76 -8.69 -1.41
CA VAL A 137 -20.45 -8.28 -1.94
C VAL A 137 -19.49 -9.45 -1.82
N ARG A 138 -18.87 -9.84 -2.94
CA ARG A 138 -17.84 -10.88 -3.01
C ARG A 138 -16.44 -10.25 -3.02
N PRO A 139 -15.60 -10.46 -2.00
CA PRO A 139 -14.23 -9.96 -1.99
C PRO A 139 -13.32 -10.88 -2.80
N LEU A 140 -12.62 -10.35 -3.79
CA LEU A 140 -11.60 -11.06 -4.56
C LEU A 140 -10.28 -10.28 -4.59
N VAL A 141 -9.18 -10.97 -4.33
CA VAL A 141 -7.82 -10.47 -4.51
C VAL A 141 -7.32 -10.96 -5.86
N ILE A 142 -7.03 -10.02 -6.76
CA ILE A 142 -6.54 -10.29 -8.10
C ILE A 142 -5.02 -10.32 -8.09
N LEU A 143 -4.47 -11.51 -8.36
CA LEU A 143 -3.05 -11.71 -8.62
C LEU A 143 -2.72 -11.27 -10.04
N ALA A 144 -2.34 -9.99 -10.15
CA ALA A 144 -1.90 -9.34 -11.36
C ALA A 144 -0.36 -9.41 -11.56
N GLY A 145 0.34 -10.20 -10.75
CA GLY A 145 1.79 -10.38 -10.85
C GLY A 145 2.20 -11.78 -11.25
N HIS A 146 3.47 -12.10 -10.99
CA HIS A 146 4.03 -13.43 -11.14
C HIS A 146 4.38 -13.96 -9.75
N VAL A 147 3.36 -14.11 -8.91
CA VAL A 147 3.49 -14.63 -7.56
C VAL A 147 2.95 -16.05 -7.52
N GLN A 148 3.69 -16.94 -6.88
CA GLN A 148 3.29 -18.31 -6.61
C GLN A 148 2.81 -18.40 -5.16
N LEU A 149 1.67 -19.04 -4.94
CA LEU A 149 1.21 -19.35 -3.59
C LEU A 149 1.93 -20.61 -3.13
N ALA A 150 2.57 -20.56 -1.97
CA ALA A 150 3.16 -21.74 -1.37
C ALA A 150 2.04 -22.57 -0.73
N GLY A 151 1.73 -23.73 -1.32
CA GLY A 151 0.71 -24.66 -0.82
C GLY A 151 -0.59 -24.64 -1.63
N GLU A 152 -1.71 -24.91 -0.95
CA GLU A 152 -3.02 -25.06 -1.58
C GLU A 152 -3.57 -23.74 -2.15
N PRO A 153 -4.48 -23.80 -3.14
CA PRO A 153 -5.20 -22.63 -3.60
C PRO A 153 -5.87 -21.90 -2.43
N VAL A 154 -5.63 -20.60 -2.34
CA VAL A 154 -6.20 -19.76 -1.28
C VAL A 154 -7.54 -19.19 -1.78
N PRO A 155 -8.70 -19.59 -1.22
CA PRO A 155 -9.99 -19.07 -1.66
C PRO A 155 -10.05 -17.54 -1.58
N GLY A 156 -10.58 -16.92 -2.62
CA GLY A 156 -10.63 -15.46 -2.75
C GLY A 156 -9.36 -14.82 -3.31
N MET A 157 -8.26 -15.57 -3.51
CA MET A 157 -7.10 -15.12 -4.29
C MET A 157 -7.08 -15.81 -5.65
N ILE A 158 -7.26 -15.04 -6.73
CA ILE A 158 -7.43 -15.61 -8.07
C ILE A 158 -6.67 -14.82 -9.13
N SER A 159 -6.46 -15.46 -10.28
CA SER A 159 -5.93 -14.78 -11.46
C SER A 159 -6.97 -13.81 -12.03
N LEU A 160 -6.52 -12.80 -12.80
CA LEU A 160 -7.42 -11.90 -13.52
C LEU A 160 -8.38 -12.66 -14.44
N THR A 161 -7.89 -13.68 -15.16
CA THR A 161 -8.71 -14.49 -16.05
C THR A 161 -9.80 -15.23 -15.29
N SER A 162 -9.48 -15.81 -14.13
CA SER A 162 -10.44 -16.50 -13.26
C SER A 162 -11.51 -15.53 -12.74
N ALA A 163 -11.13 -14.30 -12.40
CA ALA A 163 -12.07 -13.27 -11.94
C ALA A 163 -13.08 -12.90 -13.03
N ILE A 164 -12.59 -12.64 -14.26
CA ILE A 164 -13.46 -12.34 -15.40
C ILE A 164 -14.39 -13.52 -15.68
N MET A 165 -13.87 -14.75 -15.71
CA MET A 165 -14.71 -15.94 -15.90
C MET A 165 -15.78 -16.09 -14.82
N GLU A 166 -15.46 -15.83 -13.55
CA GLU A 166 -16.44 -15.88 -12.47
C GLU A 166 -17.57 -14.87 -12.67
N MET A 167 -17.25 -13.62 -12.97
CA MET A 167 -18.24 -12.56 -13.21
C MET A 167 -19.06 -12.83 -14.47
N THR A 168 -18.44 -13.31 -15.55
CA THR A 168 -19.17 -13.71 -16.76
C THR A 168 -20.13 -14.87 -16.49
N ARG A 169 -19.74 -15.87 -15.69
CA ARG A 169 -20.63 -16.97 -15.28
C ARG A 169 -21.78 -16.50 -14.38
N ALA A 170 -21.55 -15.51 -13.54
CA ALA A 170 -22.60 -14.90 -12.72
C ALA A 170 -23.68 -14.19 -13.57
N GLY A 171 -23.34 -13.85 -14.82
CA GLY A 171 -24.25 -13.23 -15.78
C GLY A 171 -24.35 -11.71 -15.62
N ALA A 172 -25.22 -11.10 -16.42
CA ALA A 172 -25.44 -9.66 -16.41
C ALA A 172 -25.85 -9.16 -15.01
N ALA A 173 -25.39 -7.96 -14.66
CA ALA A 173 -25.75 -7.33 -13.39
C ALA A 173 -27.26 -7.06 -13.31
N SER A 174 -27.87 -7.48 -12.22
CA SER A 174 -29.24 -7.14 -11.87
C SER A 174 -29.41 -5.63 -11.67
N GLY A 175 -30.63 -5.11 -11.85
CA GLY A 175 -30.93 -3.69 -11.57
C GLY A 175 -30.57 -3.26 -10.15
N ARG A 176 -30.69 -4.17 -9.17
CA ARG A 176 -30.28 -3.92 -7.78
C ARG A 176 -28.76 -3.75 -7.64
N ALA A 177 -27.97 -4.60 -8.31
CA ALA A 177 -26.51 -4.50 -8.28
C ALA A 177 -26.01 -3.24 -9.01
N LEU A 178 -26.65 -2.87 -10.12
CA LEU A 178 -26.36 -1.62 -10.85
C LEU A 178 -26.69 -0.38 -10.01
N ALA A 179 -27.88 -0.32 -9.39
CA ALA A 179 -28.26 0.79 -8.51
C ALA A 179 -27.30 0.95 -7.32
N ALA A 180 -26.80 -0.17 -6.78
CA ALA A 180 -25.78 -0.17 -5.74
C ALA A 180 -24.43 0.39 -6.23
N LEU A 181 -24.02 0.03 -7.45
CA LEU A 181 -22.81 0.56 -8.08
C LEU A 181 -22.91 2.07 -8.32
N GLU A 182 -24.05 2.55 -8.83
CA GLU A 182 -24.34 3.97 -9.02
C GLU A 182 -24.38 4.75 -7.69
N ALA A 183 -24.87 4.13 -6.61
CA ALA A 183 -24.83 4.75 -5.28
C ALA A 183 -23.37 5.00 -4.85
N LEU A 184 -22.49 4.01 -5.03
CA LEU A 184 -21.06 4.16 -4.75
C LEU A 184 -20.41 5.24 -5.64
N GLU A 185 -20.80 5.34 -6.91
CA GLU A 185 -20.31 6.38 -7.81
C GLU A 185 -20.77 7.78 -7.39
N ARG A 186 -22.00 7.92 -6.89
CA ARG A 186 -22.46 9.18 -6.30
C ARG A 186 -21.68 9.55 -5.04
N PHE A 187 -21.35 8.56 -4.20
CA PHE A 187 -20.43 8.76 -3.06
C PHE A 187 -19.04 9.23 -3.52
N ARG A 188 -18.54 8.71 -4.65
CA ARG A 188 -17.27 9.12 -5.28
C ARG A 188 -17.30 10.61 -5.66
N GLY A 189 -18.41 11.09 -6.22
CA GLY A 189 -18.57 12.48 -6.70
C GLY A 189 -18.53 13.56 -5.63
N GLN A 190 -18.66 13.24 -4.34
CA GLN A 190 -18.73 14.21 -3.24
C GLN A 190 -17.32 14.61 -2.74
N SER A 191 -16.65 15.47 -3.51
CA SER A 191 -15.61 16.51 -3.23
C SER A 191 -14.47 16.31 -2.20
N ARG A 192 -14.39 15.24 -1.40
CA ARG A 192 -13.27 14.98 -0.48
C ARG A 192 -12.39 13.81 -0.90
N GLN A 193 -12.76 13.09 -1.94
CA GLN A 193 -12.10 11.84 -2.30
C GLN A 193 -10.66 12.01 -2.77
N ALA A 194 -10.38 12.92 -3.70
CA ALA A 194 -9.01 13.13 -4.19
C ALA A 194 -8.04 13.48 -3.05
N VAL A 195 -8.51 14.26 -2.06
CA VAL A 195 -7.75 14.61 -0.85
C VAL A 195 -7.58 13.42 0.07
N LEU A 196 -8.64 12.64 0.32
CA LEU A 196 -8.60 11.43 1.14
C LEU A 196 -7.71 10.34 0.54
N SER A 197 -7.83 10.06 -0.75
CA SER A 197 -6.98 9.10 -1.48
C SER A 197 -5.53 9.57 -1.51
N ALA A 198 -5.27 10.86 -1.73
CA ALA A 198 -3.91 11.42 -1.65
C ALA A 198 -3.33 11.31 -0.24
N ALA A 199 -4.11 11.61 0.81
CA ALA A 199 -3.70 11.49 2.21
C ALA A 199 -3.42 10.02 2.59
N HIS A 200 -4.30 9.09 2.18
CA HIS A 200 -4.12 7.65 2.37
C HIS A 200 -2.85 7.16 1.67
N ARG A 201 -2.65 7.48 0.38
CA ARG A 201 -1.43 7.12 -0.37
C ARG A 201 -0.18 7.69 0.28
N ARG A 202 -0.22 8.93 0.79
CA ARG A 202 0.89 9.54 1.56
C ARG A 202 1.19 8.77 2.84
N ARG A 203 0.16 8.33 3.58
CA ARG A 203 0.32 7.50 4.79
C ARG A 203 0.98 6.16 4.49
N MET A 204 0.52 5.48 3.44
CA MET A 204 1.10 4.20 2.99
C MET A 204 2.55 4.35 2.52
N ARG A 205 2.90 5.49 1.91
CA ARG A 205 4.30 5.82 1.56
C ARG A 205 5.19 5.94 2.80
N ARG A 206 4.69 6.56 3.88
CA ARG A 206 5.45 6.76 5.14
C ARG A 206 5.64 5.48 5.95
N GLN A 207 4.73 4.51 5.82
CA GLN A 207 4.81 3.23 6.54
C GLN A 207 5.75 2.20 5.90
N LYS A 208 6.14 2.37 4.64
CA LYS A 208 7.18 1.51 4.03
C LYS A 208 8.55 1.94 4.57
N PRO A 209 9.27 1.09 5.33
CA PRO A 209 10.62 1.44 5.77
C PRO A 209 11.51 1.62 4.55
N THR A 210 12.00 2.84 4.33
CA THR A 210 12.99 3.10 3.29
C THR A 210 14.35 2.52 3.72
N ARG A 211 15.07 1.92 2.77
CA ARG A 211 16.43 1.38 2.99
C ARG A 211 17.38 2.43 3.59
N THR A 212 17.14 3.71 3.27
CA THR A 212 17.82 4.89 3.82
C THR A 212 17.61 5.08 5.32
N ARG A 213 16.44 4.76 5.87
CA ARG A 213 16.19 4.91 7.32
C ARG A 213 17.02 3.92 8.14
N LYS A 214 17.20 2.69 7.64
CA LYS A 214 18.10 1.69 8.26
C LYS A 214 19.57 2.13 8.22
N LEU A 215 20.04 2.61 7.07
CA LEU A 215 21.40 3.13 6.90
C LEU A 215 21.67 4.36 7.79
N TRP A 216 20.68 5.25 7.96
CA TRP A 216 20.78 6.39 8.87
C TRP A 216 20.86 5.97 10.34
N THR A 217 20.04 5.02 10.80
CA THR A 217 20.18 4.49 12.18
C THR A 217 21.55 3.85 12.41
N LEU A 218 22.10 3.15 11.41
CA LEU A 218 23.45 2.57 11.51
C LEU A 218 24.54 3.65 11.53
N ALA A 219 24.41 4.68 10.70
CA ALA A 219 25.37 5.79 10.63
C ALA A 219 25.36 6.65 11.91
N VAL A 220 24.18 6.96 12.45
CA VAL A 220 24.05 7.67 13.74
C VAL A 220 24.61 6.83 14.88
N GLY A 221 24.31 5.52 14.91
CA GLY A 221 24.88 4.59 15.89
C GLY A 221 26.42 4.55 15.83
N ALA A 222 27.00 4.46 14.62
CA ALA A 222 28.44 4.47 14.44
C ALA A 222 29.07 5.81 14.88
N ALA A 223 28.48 6.95 14.52
CA ALA A 223 28.96 8.26 14.93
C ALA A 223 28.95 8.45 16.46
N LEU A 224 27.94 7.90 17.15
CA LEU A 224 27.85 7.95 18.60
C LEU A 224 28.95 7.13 19.28
N VAL A 225 29.28 5.95 18.72
CA VAL A 225 30.41 5.11 19.20
C VAL A 225 31.74 5.85 19.01
N PHE A 226 31.96 6.44 17.83
CA PHE A 226 33.17 7.24 17.59
C PHE A 226 33.29 8.44 18.54
N PHE A 227 32.18 9.10 18.85
CA PHE A 227 32.15 10.21 19.80
C PHE A 227 32.53 9.75 21.22
N VAL A 228 31.97 8.65 21.70
CA VAL A 228 32.30 8.09 23.03
C VAL A 228 33.77 7.72 23.11
N LEU A 229 34.31 7.03 22.10
CA LEU A 229 35.72 6.66 22.05
C LEU A 229 36.65 7.88 22.01
N ALA A 230 36.27 8.93 21.27
CA ALA A 230 37.05 10.17 21.20
C ALA A 230 37.06 10.91 22.55
N VAL A 231 35.95 10.90 23.29
CA VAL A 231 35.86 11.48 24.63
C VAL A 231 36.68 10.67 25.64
N GLU A 232 36.62 9.34 25.61
CA GLU A 232 37.46 8.49 26.49
C GLU A 232 38.96 8.73 26.25
N GLN A 233 39.39 8.80 24.98
CA GLN A 233 40.79 9.10 24.64
C GLN A 233 41.22 10.50 25.08
N ALA A 234 40.31 11.48 25.11
CA ALA A 234 40.60 12.83 25.56
C ALA A 234 40.59 13.00 27.09
N ILE A 235 40.01 12.05 27.84
CA ILE A 235 40.01 12.03 29.32
C ILE A 235 41.22 11.28 29.88
N LEU A 236 41.79 10.35 29.10
CA LEU A 236 42.93 9.54 29.49
C LEU A 236 44.31 10.19 29.20
N TRP A 237 44.32 11.45 28.76
CA TRP A 237 45.50 12.31 28.53
C TRP A 237 45.29 13.67 29.19
#